data_AF-A0A950FK75-F1
#
_entry.id   AF-A0A950FK75-F1
#
_cell.length_a   1.000
_cell.length_b   1.000
_cell.length_c   1.000
_cell.angle_alpha   90.00
_cell.angle_beta   90.00
_cell.angle_gamma   90.00
#
_symmetry.space_group_name_H-M   'P 1'
#
loop_
_entity.id
_entity.type
_entity.pdbx_description
1 polymer ?
#
loop_
_entity_poly.entity_id
_entity_poly.type
_entity_poly.pdbx_seq_one_letter_code
_entity_poly.pdbx_strand_id
1 'polypeptide(L)'
;MQVEIAPTNAYVNFQAARSVNPRAEEPHLGEQAAVEVIDEPTRLQADERAVLLFEETNVMRRVIVRERERIIEVSTMDFLRILEAEQRIQSADAVFDRALAAGRSSSQTEKLKEYDPELREAVRETLRAAQRPPGNDQG
;
A
#
# COMPACT_ATOMS: atom_id res chain seq x y z
N MET A 1 1.66 2.91 16.50
CA MET A 1 1.20 2.70 15.11
C MET A 1 -0.24 2.25 15.18
N GLN A 2 -1.17 3.11 14.78
CA GLN A 2 -2.59 2.77 14.70
C GLN A 2 -2.85 2.24 13.30
N VAL A 3 -3.42 1.05 13.20
CA VAL A 3 -3.89 0.51 11.92
C VAL A 3 -5.34 0.92 11.79
N GLU A 4 -5.65 1.67 10.73
CA GLU A 4 -7.02 2.02 10.38
C GLU A 4 -7.48 1.14 9.22
N ILE A 5 -8.72 0.64 9.31
CA ILE A 5 -9.36 -0.10 8.22
C ILE A 5 -10.40 0.84 7.62
N ALA A 6 -10.13 1.32 6.40
CA ALA A 6 -11.06 2.19 5.68
C ALA A 6 -12.15 1.36 4.99
N PRO A 7 -13.44 1.73 5.12
CA PRO A 7 -14.52 1.10 4.37
C PRO A 7 -14.48 1.55 2.90
N THR A 8 -14.77 0.63 1.98
CA THR A 8 -14.83 0.93 0.53
C THR A 8 -16.11 0.38 -0.07
N ASN A 9 -16.71 1.13 -0.99
CA ASN A 9 -17.87 0.71 -1.77
C ASN A 9 -17.52 -0.52 -2.61
N ALA A 10 -16.32 -0.61 -3.18
CA ALA A 10 -15.83 -1.80 -3.87
C ALA A 10 -16.01 -3.07 -3.00
N TYR A 11 -15.54 -3.04 -1.75
CA TYR A 11 -15.67 -4.18 -0.84
C TYR A 11 -17.12 -4.42 -0.40
N VAL A 12 -17.88 -3.36 -0.11
CA VAL A 12 -19.30 -3.46 0.26
C VAL A 12 -20.12 -4.10 -0.87
N ASN A 13 -19.89 -3.68 -2.11
CA ASN A 13 -20.58 -4.19 -3.29
C ASN A 13 -20.21 -5.66 -3.54
N PHE A 14 -18.94 -6.02 -3.38
CA PHE A 14 -18.51 -7.41 -3.47
C PHE A 14 -19.17 -8.30 -2.41
N GLN A 15 -19.24 -7.83 -1.15
CA GLN A 15 -19.92 -8.56 -0.08
C GLN A 15 -21.42 -8.72 -0.37
N ALA A 16 -22.08 -7.68 -0.88
CA ALA A 16 -23.47 -7.76 -1.33
C ALA A 16 -23.63 -8.80 -2.46
N ALA A 17 -22.75 -8.80 -3.46
CA ALA A 17 -22.76 -9.78 -4.54
C ALA A 17 -22.57 -11.22 -4.02
N ARG A 18 -21.64 -11.43 -3.08
CA ARG A 18 -21.41 -12.74 -2.45
C ARG A 18 -22.58 -13.25 -1.62
N SER A 19 -23.36 -12.35 -1.03
CA SER A 19 -24.59 -12.71 -0.30
C SER A 19 -25.66 -13.31 -1.21
N VAL A 20 -25.66 -12.91 -2.50
CA VAL A 20 -26.58 -13.41 -3.54
C VAL A 20 -25.99 -14.63 -4.27
N ASN A 21 -24.72 -14.57 -4.63
CA ASN A 21 -23.98 -15.64 -5.28
C ASN A 21 -22.66 -15.90 -4.53
N PRO A 22 -22.54 -16.99 -3.75
CA PRO A 22 -21.32 -17.30 -3.01
C PRO A 22 -20.07 -17.49 -3.87
N ARG A 23 -20.23 -17.71 -5.18
CA ARG A 23 -19.15 -17.82 -6.17
C ARG A 23 -18.89 -16.53 -6.94
N ALA A 24 -19.46 -15.40 -6.52
CA ALA A 24 -19.14 -14.11 -7.11
C ALA A 24 -17.65 -13.82 -6.93
N GLU A 25 -17.00 -13.49 -8.03
CA GLU A 25 -15.61 -13.04 -8.09
C GLU A 25 -15.60 -11.61 -8.60
N GLU A 26 -14.90 -10.72 -7.91
CA GLU A 26 -14.66 -9.35 -8.35
C GLU A 26 -13.16 -9.22 -8.66
N PRO A 27 -12.77 -9.21 -9.94
CA PRO A 27 -11.37 -9.02 -10.31
C PRO A 27 -10.90 -7.63 -9.88
N HIS A 28 -9.67 -7.54 -9.40
CA HIS A 28 -9.05 -6.27 -8.97
C HIS A 28 -9.76 -5.56 -7.79
N LEU A 29 -10.46 -6.31 -6.94
CA LEU A 29 -11.19 -5.77 -5.79
C LEU A 29 -10.31 -4.96 -4.84
N GLY A 30 -9.09 -5.45 -4.56
CA GLY A 30 -8.16 -4.78 -3.64
C GLY A 30 -7.71 -3.44 -4.19
N GLU A 31 -7.54 -3.36 -5.50
CA GLU A 31 -7.07 -2.18 -6.21
C GLU A 31 -8.19 -1.15 -6.34
N GLN A 32 -9.42 -1.57 -6.66
CA GLN A 32 -10.58 -0.68 -6.60
C GLN A 32 -10.75 -0.09 -5.19
N ALA A 33 -10.62 -0.92 -4.16
CA ALA A 33 -10.69 -0.47 -2.78
C ALA A 33 -9.57 0.53 -2.44
N ALA A 34 -8.33 0.27 -2.85
CA ALA A 34 -7.21 1.17 -2.59
C ALA A 34 -7.43 2.56 -3.21
N VAL A 35 -7.99 2.61 -4.43
CA VAL A 35 -8.27 3.86 -5.15
C VAL A 35 -9.32 4.69 -4.44
N GLU A 36 -10.40 4.06 -3.98
CA GLU A 36 -11.43 4.78 -3.22
C GLU A 36 -10.89 5.42 -1.95
N VAL A 37 -9.96 4.75 -1.26
CA VAL A 37 -9.30 5.30 -0.07
C VAL A 37 -8.39 6.47 -0.42
N ILE A 38 -7.64 6.37 -1.52
CA ILE A 38 -6.73 7.44 -1.96
C ILE A 38 -7.52 8.68 -2.42
N ASP A 39 -8.61 8.48 -3.14
CA ASP A 39 -9.46 9.56 -3.65
C ASP A 39 -10.37 10.17 -2.57
N GLU A 40 -10.39 9.61 -1.35
CA GLU A 40 -11.15 10.16 -0.22
C GLU A 40 -10.66 11.59 0.09
N PRO A 41 -11.54 12.60 0.03
CA PRO A 41 -11.16 13.95 0.37
C PRO A 41 -10.56 13.99 1.77
N THR A 42 -9.48 14.75 1.96
CA THR A 42 -8.75 14.92 3.24
C THR A 42 -7.89 13.74 3.69
N ARG A 43 -7.84 12.62 2.95
CA ARG A 43 -6.97 11.48 3.28
C ARG A 43 -5.48 11.84 3.26
N LEU A 44 -5.10 12.72 2.33
CA LEU A 44 -3.76 13.30 2.25
C LEU A 44 -3.85 14.81 2.48
N GLN A 45 -3.32 15.29 3.61
CA GLN A 45 -3.11 16.72 3.87
C GLN A 45 -2.08 17.26 2.87
N ALA A 46 -2.10 18.55 2.52
CA ALA A 46 -1.42 19.12 1.33
C ALA A 46 0.08 18.75 1.11
N ASP A 47 0.83 18.42 2.15
CA ASP A 47 2.25 18.06 2.12
C ASP A 47 2.55 16.56 2.30
N GLU A 48 1.53 15.73 2.55
CA GLU A 48 1.69 14.30 2.79
C GLU A 48 1.93 13.51 1.48
N ARG A 49 2.56 12.35 1.60
CA ARG A 49 2.72 11.38 0.50
C ARG A 49 2.19 10.03 0.95
N ALA A 50 1.51 9.34 0.03
CA ALA A 50 1.05 7.98 0.27
C ALA A 50 2.08 6.98 -0.24
N VAL A 51 2.26 5.87 0.47
CA VAL A 51 2.93 4.68 -0.07
C VAL A 51 1.85 3.67 -0.43
N LEU A 52 1.77 3.31 -1.71
CA LEU A 52 0.84 2.28 -2.20
C LEU A 52 1.61 0.99 -2.45
N LEU A 53 1.25 -0.06 -1.69
CA LEU A 53 1.79 -1.40 -1.85
C LEU A 53 0.96 -2.16 -2.90
N PHE A 54 1.61 -2.71 -3.92
CA PHE A 54 0.95 -3.54 -4.92
C PHE A 54 1.87 -4.63 -5.46
N GLU A 55 1.27 -5.73 -5.91
CA GLU A 55 2.01 -6.87 -6.46
C GLU A 55 1.90 -6.97 -8.00
N GLU A 56 1.03 -6.18 -8.63
CA GLU A 56 0.81 -6.16 -10.07
C GLU A 56 0.75 -4.73 -10.64
N THR A 57 1.78 -4.34 -11.39
CA THR A 57 1.92 -3.03 -12.06
C THR A 57 0.81 -2.68 -13.06
N ASN A 58 0.11 -3.68 -13.61
CA ASN A 58 -0.86 -3.47 -14.68
C ASN A 58 -2.11 -2.70 -14.23
N VAL A 59 -2.37 -2.64 -12.93
CA VAL A 59 -3.61 -2.08 -12.40
C VAL A 59 -3.57 -0.55 -12.33
N MET A 60 -2.42 0.03 -11.98
CA MET A 60 -2.23 1.48 -11.95
C MET A 60 -2.27 2.13 -13.34
N ARG A 61 -2.17 1.35 -14.43
CA ARG A 61 -2.42 1.85 -15.80
C ARG A 61 -3.90 2.06 -16.10
N ARG A 62 -4.79 1.43 -15.34
CA ARG A 62 -6.24 1.43 -15.57
C ARG A 62 -7.00 2.39 -14.66
N VAL A 63 -6.32 3.00 -13.70
CA VAL A 63 -6.91 3.85 -12.70
C VAL A 63 -6.42 5.29 -12.86
N ILE A 64 -7.36 6.23 -12.92
CA ILE A 64 -7.10 7.66 -12.80
C ILE A 64 -7.19 7.99 -11.31
N VAL A 65 -6.05 8.17 -10.65
CA VAL A 65 -5.99 8.58 -9.24
C VAL A 65 -5.73 10.08 -9.20
N ARG A 66 -6.46 10.82 -8.35
CA ARG A 66 -6.16 12.23 -8.12
C ARG A 66 -4.81 12.35 -7.43
N GLU A 67 -4.01 13.34 -7.85
CA GLU A 67 -2.71 13.63 -7.23
C GLU A 67 -1.73 12.45 -7.24
N ARG A 68 -1.71 11.68 -8.33
CA ARG A 68 -0.86 10.49 -8.51
C ARG A 68 0.61 10.76 -8.23
N GLU A 69 1.09 11.96 -8.52
CA GLU A 69 2.46 12.41 -8.23
C GLU A 69 2.82 12.36 -6.73
N ARG A 70 1.83 12.33 -5.84
CA ARG A 70 1.99 12.22 -4.39
C ARG A 70 1.98 10.78 -3.89
N ILE A 71 1.76 9.82 -4.79
CA ILE A 71 1.71 8.39 -4.48
C ILE A 71 3.03 7.75 -4.86
N ILE A 72 3.64 7.10 -3.89
CA ILE A 72 4.86 6.33 -4.07
C ILE A 72 4.45 4.88 -4.27
N GLU A 73 4.57 4.45 -5.53
CA GLU A 73 4.26 3.10 -5.98
C GLU A 73 5.42 2.14 -5.63
N VAL A 74 5.19 1.13 -4.77
CA VAL A 74 6.23 0.16 -4.38
C VAL A 74 5.67 -1.26 -4.19
N SER A 75 6.45 -2.30 -4.51
CA SER A 75 6.05 -3.68 -4.23
C SER A 75 6.09 -3.97 -2.73
N THR A 76 5.31 -4.96 -2.25
CA THR A 76 5.40 -5.37 -0.83
C THR A 76 6.82 -5.82 -0.49
N MET A 77 7.47 -6.58 -1.38
CA MET A 77 8.83 -7.05 -1.15
C MET A 77 9.85 -5.91 -1.07
N ASP A 78 9.79 -4.93 -1.96
CA ASP A 78 10.71 -3.79 -1.94
C ASP A 78 10.49 -2.92 -0.71
N PHE A 79 9.24 -2.73 -0.30
CA PHE A 79 8.94 -2.04 0.95
C PHE A 79 9.53 -2.76 2.16
N LEU A 80 9.39 -4.09 2.26
CA LEU A 80 9.99 -4.89 3.33
C LEU A 80 11.52 -4.78 3.31
N ARG A 81 12.17 -4.82 2.15
CA ARG A 81 13.62 -4.65 2.01
C ARG A 81 14.10 -3.27 2.44
N ILE A 82 13.31 -2.22 2.18
CA ILE A 82 13.59 -0.87 2.69
C ILE A 82 13.50 -0.86 4.21
N LEU A 83 12.46 -1.47 4.79
CA LEU A 83 12.34 -1.59 6.25
C LEU A 83 13.51 -2.35 6.88
N GLU A 84 14.00 -3.40 6.23
CA GLU A 84 15.18 -4.17 6.69
C GLU A 84 16.45 -3.34 6.61
N ALA A 85 16.67 -2.62 5.50
CA ALA A 85 17.82 -1.73 5.33
C ALA A 85 17.83 -0.59 6.37
N GLU A 86 16.66 -0.11 6.77
CA GLU A 86 16.48 0.88 7.85
C GLU A 86 16.42 0.24 9.25
N GLN A 87 16.72 -1.06 9.38
CA GLN A 87 16.76 -1.83 10.63
C GLN A 87 15.43 -1.79 11.42
N ARG A 88 14.30 -1.59 10.74
CA ARG A 88 12.95 -1.58 11.33
C ARG A 88 12.34 -2.98 11.44
N ILE A 89 12.81 -3.91 10.62
CA ILE A 89 12.51 -5.34 10.69
C ILE A 89 13.81 -6.13 10.66
N GLN A 90 13.78 -7.37 11.15
CA GLN A 90 14.96 -8.23 11.17
C GLN A 90 15.31 -8.80 9.80
N SER A 91 14.30 -9.18 9.00
CA SER A 91 14.50 -9.75 7.67
C SER A 91 13.21 -9.65 6.86
N ALA A 92 13.31 -9.13 5.63
CA ALA A 92 12.19 -9.09 4.69
C ALA A 92 11.76 -10.51 4.29
N ASP A 93 12.72 -11.38 4.00
CA ASP A 93 12.48 -12.76 3.59
C ASP A 93 11.73 -13.53 4.68
N ALA A 94 12.13 -13.40 5.96
CA ALA A 94 11.46 -14.06 7.07
C ALA A 94 9.99 -13.61 7.25
N VAL A 95 9.71 -12.33 7.01
CA VAL A 95 8.32 -11.81 7.06
C VAL A 95 7.51 -12.40 5.91
N PHE A 96 8.10 -12.49 4.73
CA PHE A 96 7.44 -13.06 3.56
C PHE A 96 7.16 -14.56 3.72
N ASP A 97 8.14 -15.34 4.20
CA ASP A 97 7.98 -16.76 4.46
C ASP A 97 6.87 -17.04 5.47
N ARG A 98 6.75 -16.20 6.51
CA ARG A 98 5.65 -16.30 7.48
C ARG A 98 4.30 -16.02 6.82
N ALA A 99 4.21 -15.09 5.87
CA ALA A 99 2.98 -14.81 5.14
C ALA A 99 2.59 -15.99 4.24
N LEU A 100 3.55 -16.59 3.53
CA LEU A 100 3.35 -17.80 2.74
C LEU A 100 2.85 -18.97 3.61
N ALA A 101 3.49 -19.20 4.76
CA ALA A 101 3.09 -20.25 5.70
C ALA A 101 1.66 -20.06 6.25
N ALA A 102 1.18 -18.81 6.29
CA ALA A 102 -0.20 -18.47 6.65
C ALA A 102 -1.20 -18.63 5.48
N GLY A 103 -0.77 -19.19 4.34
CA GLY A 103 -1.62 -19.42 3.17
C GLY A 103 -1.86 -18.17 2.32
N ARG A 104 -1.06 -17.11 2.50
CA ARG A 104 -1.14 -15.93 1.62
C ARG A 104 -0.36 -16.19 0.34
N SER A 105 -0.96 -15.89 -0.81
CA SER A 105 -0.28 -15.90 -2.10
C SER A 105 0.20 -14.47 -2.40
N SER A 106 1.48 -14.21 -2.16
CA SER A 106 2.13 -12.98 -2.61
C SER A 106 3.05 -13.31 -3.79
N SER A 107 3.02 -12.47 -4.82
CA SER A 107 3.82 -12.67 -6.02
C SER A 107 5.29 -12.36 -5.68
N GLN A 108 6.12 -13.38 -5.47
CA GLN A 108 7.58 -13.20 -5.41
C GLN A 108 8.17 -12.58 -6.68
N THR A 109 7.37 -12.51 -7.75
CA THR A 109 7.82 -12.46 -9.13
C THR A 109 7.82 -11.05 -9.73
N GLU A 110 7.09 -10.08 -9.17
CA GLU A 110 7.21 -8.69 -9.63
C GLU A 110 8.35 -8.00 -8.89
N LYS A 111 9.58 -8.20 -9.39
CA LYS A 111 10.65 -7.22 -9.21
C LYS A 111 10.20 -5.94 -9.93
N LEU A 112 9.52 -5.03 -9.22
CA LEU A 112 9.46 -3.64 -9.67
C LEU A 112 10.92 -3.22 -9.89
N LYS A 113 11.22 -2.74 -11.10
CA LYS A 113 12.58 -2.45 -11.63
C LYS A 113 13.66 -2.46 -10.55
N GLU A 114 14.52 -3.48 -10.63
CA GLU A 114 15.67 -3.68 -9.77
C GLU A 114 16.33 -2.34 -9.36
N TYR A 115 16.22 -2.01 -8.07
CA TYR A 115 16.95 -0.90 -7.42
C TYR A 115 16.73 0.50 -8.03
N ASP A 116 15.53 1.07 -7.90
CA ASP A 116 15.34 2.51 -8.09
C ASP A 116 15.78 3.29 -6.82
N PRO A 117 16.88 4.07 -6.86
CA PRO A 117 17.38 4.83 -5.71
C PRO A 117 16.44 5.97 -5.30
N GLU A 118 15.75 6.58 -6.27
CA GLU A 118 14.83 7.70 -6.04
C GLU A 118 13.57 7.20 -5.32
N LEU A 119 13.06 6.05 -5.74
CA LEU A 119 11.94 5.38 -5.06
C LEU A 119 12.26 5.08 -3.59
N ARG A 120 13.47 4.55 -3.34
CA ARG A 120 13.91 4.22 -1.98
C ARG A 120 14.03 5.44 -1.09
N GLU A 121 14.62 6.53 -1.59
CA GLU A 121 14.72 7.74 -0.80
C GLU A 121 13.33 8.34 -0.55
N ALA A 122 12.43 8.33 -1.52
CA ALA A 122 11.05 8.79 -1.34
C ALA A 122 10.29 7.99 -0.26
N VAL A 123 10.38 6.65 -0.26
CA VAL A 123 9.79 5.82 0.80
C VAL A 123 10.44 6.14 2.15
N ARG A 124 11.78 6.28 2.20
CA ARG A 124 12.51 6.59 3.43
C ARG A 124 12.11 7.95 4.01
N GLU A 125 11.98 8.98 3.20
CA GLU A 125 11.50 10.30 3.61
C GLU A 125 10.10 10.20 4.22
N THR A 126 9.21 9.47 3.58
CA THR A 126 7.84 9.23 4.08
C THR A 126 7.85 8.49 5.41
N LEU A 127 8.70 7.47 5.54
CA LEU A 127 8.88 6.70 6.78
C LEU A 127 9.49 7.54 7.92
N ARG A 128 10.30 8.55 7.62
CA ARG A 128 10.85 9.50 8.61
C ARG A 128 9.80 10.52 9.05
N ALA A 129 9.02 11.06 8.11
CA ALA A 129 7.93 11.99 8.40
C ALA A 129 6.89 11.36 9.34
N ALA A 130 6.50 10.11 9.09
CA ALA A 130 5.57 9.35 9.93
C ALA A 130 6.08 9.07 11.37
N GLN A 131 7.37 9.27 11.64
CA GLN A 131 7.96 9.11 12.98
C GLN A 131 8.07 10.41 13.76
N ARG A 132 7.90 11.58 13.13
CA ARG A 132 7.83 12.82 13.89
C ARG A 132 6.53 12.81 14.69
N PRO A 133 6.57 12.96 16.03
CA PRO A 133 5.35 13.22 16.77
C PRO A 133 4.71 14.51 16.22
N PRO A 134 3.38 14.64 16.22
CA PRO A 134 2.73 15.90 15.89
C PRO A 134 3.38 16.98 16.77
N GLY A 135 3.96 17.98 16.14
CA GLY A 135 4.70 19.02 16.83
C GLY A 135 3.81 19.71 17.86
N ASN A 136 4.32 19.80 19.09
CA ASN A 136 3.90 20.86 20.01
C ASN A 136 4.26 22.20 19.36
N ASP A 137 3.35 22.79 18.61
CA ASP A 137 3.37 24.23 18.36
C ASP A 137 2.95 24.92 19.67
N GLN A 138 3.94 25.19 20.52
CA GLN A 138 3.87 26.30 21.45
C GLN A 138 4.49 27.52 20.75
N GLY A 139 3.62 28.46 20.41
CA GLY A 139 3.93 29.82 19.98
C GLY A 139 2.72 30.70 20.23
#